data_AF-A0ABD3GIE7-F1
#
_entry.id   AF-A0ABD3GIE7-F1
#
_cell.length_a   1.000
_cell.length_b   1.000
_cell.length_c   1.000
_cell.angle_alpha   90.00
_cell.angle_beta   90.00
_cell.angle_gamma   90.00
#
_symmetry.space_group_name_H-M   'P 1'
#
loop_
_entity.id
_entity.type
_entity.pdbx_description
1 polymer ?
#
loop_
_entity_poly.entity_id
_entity_poly.type
_entity_poly.pdbx_seq_one_letter_code
_entity_poly.pdbx_strand_id
1 'polypeptide(L)'
;MEVAGGEREDSTMSLAAAAAAAAADVQSRPARMPNPAPRMQQAPPRPPLVDREKTCPLLLRVFTKIGGHHTVEDFAVRGKEPKEEVQIYTWRDATLRELTELVKEVSPAARRREARLSFAFVYPDRRGRNVIRNVGMTHSNGNSRRGGDDGRSLAELSFQTGDFLDVAIFV
;
A
#
# COMPACT_ATOMS: atom_id res chain seq x y z
N MET A 1 -62.63 -1.61 80.86
CA MET A 1 -63.78 -2.28 80.23
C MET A 1 -63.98 -1.51 78.93
N GLU A 2 -63.58 -1.95 77.75
CA GLU A 2 -63.30 -3.27 77.15
C GLU A 2 -61.81 -3.39 76.72
N VAL A 3 -61.07 -4.49 76.86
CA VAL A 3 -61.04 -5.84 76.22
C VAL A 3 -60.74 -5.87 74.70
N ALA A 4 -59.72 -6.68 74.36
CA ALA A 4 -59.42 -7.37 73.09
C ALA A 4 -58.72 -6.54 71.99
N GLY A 5 -57.72 -7.01 71.26
CA GLY A 5 -57.01 -8.30 71.14
C GLY A 5 -55.68 -8.00 70.39
N GLY A 6 -54.61 -8.78 70.55
CA GLY A 6 -54.27 -9.89 69.64
C GLY A 6 -53.71 -9.33 68.32
N GLU A 7 -52.52 -9.63 67.81
CA GLU A 7 -51.59 -10.74 67.98
C GLU A 7 -50.18 -10.27 67.56
N ARG A 8 -49.18 -11.01 68.04
CA ARG A 8 -47.77 -10.85 67.71
C ARG A 8 -47.44 -11.62 66.42
N GLU A 9 -46.16 -11.54 66.06
CA GLU A 9 -45.38 -12.49 65.24
C GLU A 9 -45.37 -12.19 63.75
N ASP A 10 -44.29 -12.39 63.00
CA ASP A 10 -42.84 -12.35 63.16
C ASP A 10 -42.35 -12.50 61.69
N SER A 11 -41.04 -12.41 61.47
CA SER A 11 -40.37 -12.96 60.29
C SER A 11 -40.31 -12.17 58.97
N THR A 12 -39.05 -11.82 58.70
CA THR A 12 -38.27 -12.06 57.47
C THR A 12 -38.16 -10.98 56.39
N MET A 13 -36.88 -10.62 56.18
CA MET A 13 -36.17 -10.28 54.93
C MET A 13 -36.85 -9.33 53.93
N SER A 14 -36.19 -8.20 53.63
CA SER A 14 -35.32 -8.09 52.45
C SER A 14 -35.00 -6.64 52.07
N LEU A 15 -33.73 -6.47 51.69
CA LEU A 15 -33.10 -5.47 50.82
C LEU A 15 -33.86 -4.23 50.30
N ALA A 16 -33.16 -3.12 50.52
CA ALA A 16 -32.71 -2.13 49.53
C ALA A 16 -33.52 -0.84 49.29
N ALA A 17 -32.69 0.21 49.22
CA ALA A 17 -32.84 1.46 48.48
C ALA A 17 -33.74 2.56 49.07
N ALA A 18 -33.12 3.66 49.50
CA ALA A 18 -33.23 4.94 48.80
C ALA A 18 -32.24 5.97 49.37
N ALA A 19 -31.66 6.74 48.46
CA ALA A 19 -30.69 7.79 48.67
C ALA A 19 -31.31 9.11 49.17
N ALA A 20 -30.54 9.93 49.89
CA ALA A 20 -29.93 11.17 49.37
C ALA A 20 -29.67 12.26 50.44
N ALA A 21 -28.45 12.83 50.36
CA ALA A 21 -28.03 14.22 50.66
C ALA A 21 -27.97 14.66 52.15
N ALA A 22 -27.03 15.49 52.63
CA ALA A 22 -26.13 16.44 51.98
C ALA A 22 -24.94 16.87 52.90
N ALA A 23 -23.92 17.47 52.26
CA ALA A 23 -22.90 18.42 52.78
C ALA A 23 -21.85 17.92 53.79
N ALA A 24 -20.58 18.31 53.79
CA ALA A 24 -19.65 19.04 52.91
C ALA A 24 -18.21 18.83 53.47
N ASP A 25 -17.19 19.26 52.71
CA ASP A 25 -15.80 19.57 53.14
C ASP A 25 -14.63 18.60 52.79
N VAL A 26 -13.88 19.03 51.75
CA VAL A 26 -12.41 19.20 51.61
C VAL A 26 -11.40 18.03 51.65
N GLN A 27 -10.45 18.10 50.68
CA GLN A 27 -9.16 17.39 50.52
C GLN A 27 -9.19 15.83 50.48
N SER A 28 -8.83 15.12 49.41
CA SER A 28 -7.64 15.26 48.56
C SER A 28 -7.82 14.42 47.29
N ARG A 29 -7.75 15.03 46.10
CA ARG A 29 -7.76 14.28 44.83
C ARG A 29 -6.32 13.89 44.46
N PRO A 30 -6.03 12.62 44.12
CA PRO A 30 -4.72 12.27 43.58
C PRO A 30 -4.54 12.97 42.22
N ALA A 31 -3.36 13.57 42.00
CA ALA A 31 -3.01 14.23 40.77
C ALA A 31 -3.16 13.24 39.59
N ARG A 32 -4.09 13.53 38.67
CA ARG A 32 -4.23 12.82 37.40
C ARG A 32 -3.02 13.18 36.56
N MET A 33 -2.07 12.24 36.42
CA MET A 33 -0.96 12.40 35.48
C MET A 33 -1.52 12.67 34.08
N PRO A 34 -0.95 13.61 33.31
CA PRO A 34 -1.37 13.81 31.93
C PRO A 34 -1.01 12.55 31.15
N ASN A 35 -2.01 11.98 30.48
CA ASN A 35 -1.85 10.87 29.55
C ASN A 35 -0.82 11.29 28.48
N PRO A 36 0.27 10.54 28.22
CA PRO A 36 1.16 10.89 27.12
C PRO A 36 0.36 10.82 25.81
N ALA A 37 0.41 11.91 25.04
CA ALA A 37 -0.24 11.98 23.73
C ALA A 37 0.10 10.74 22.90
N PRO A 38 -0.82 10.24 22.05
CA PRO A 38 -0.50 9.14 21.16
C PRO A 38 0.71 9.57 20.33
N ARG A 39 1.83 8.84 20.46
CA ARG A 39 2.99 9.00 19.58
C ARG A 39 2.46 8.86 18.16
N MET A 40 2.29 9.99 17.46
CA MET A 40 2.01 9.98 16.03
C MET A 40 3.16 9.22 15.40
N GLN A 41 2.90 7.97 15.00
CA GLN A 41 3.81 7.20 14.17
C GLN A 41 3.98 8.03 12.90
N GLN A 42 5.09 8.76 12.81
CA GLN A 42 5.41 9.51 11.61
C GLN A 42 5.52 8.47 10.49
N ALA A 43 4.60 8.53 9.54
CA ALA A 43 4.71 7.74 8.32
C ALA A 43 6.09 8.01 7.71
N PRO A 44 6.78 6.99 7.17
CA PRO A 44 8.11 7.17 6.60
C PRO A 44 8.09 8.34 5.61
N PRO A 45 9.14 9.18 5.59
CA PRO A 45 9.20 10.31 4.68
C PRO A 45 9.02 9.80 3.26
N ARG A 46 7.94 10.25 2.60
CA ARG A 46 7.72 9.96 1.18
C ARG A 46 8.95 10.43 0.41
N PRO A 47 9.45 9.64 -0.56
CA PRO A 47 10.59 10.07 -1.37
C PRO A 47 10.30 11.44 -1.98
N PRO A 48 11.30 12.34 -2.04
CA PRO A 48 11.09 13.68 -2.58
C PRO A 48 10.62 13.58 -4.03
N LEU A 49 9.60 14.37 -4.37
CA LEU A 49 9.14 14.52 -5.76
C LEU A 49 10.30 15.04 -6.59
N VAL A 50 10.63 14.34 -7.68
CA VAL A 50 11.74 14.70 -8.56
C VAL A 50 11.32 15.92 -9.38
N ASP A 51 12.13 16.98 -9.37
CA ASP A 51 11.94 18.13 -10.23
C ASP A 51 12.35 17.74 -11.67
N ARG A 52 11.35 17.42 -12.50
CA ARG A 52 11.52 16.94 -13.87
C ARG A 52 12.09 18.01 -14.82
N GLU A 53 12.03 19.29 -14.47
CA GLU A 53 12.61 20.38 -15.28
C GLU A 53 14.11 20.52 -15.07
N LYS A 54 14.59 20.23 -13.85
CA LYS A 54 16.01 20.35 -13.49
C LYS A 54 16.77 19.03 -13.52
N THR A 55 16.06 17.90 -13.50
CA THR A 55 16.66 16.56 -13.44
C THR A 55 16.66 15.94 -14.82
N CYS A 56 17.83 15.50 -15.29
CA CYS A 56 17.92 14.76 -16.55
C CYS A 56 17.13 13.44 -16.46
N PRO A 57 16.28 13.13 -17.47
CA PRO A 57 15.57 11.86 -17.51
C PRO A 57 16.56 10.69 -17.68
N LEU A 58 16.18 9.53 -17.15
CA LEU A 58 16.85 8.27 -17.38
C LEU A 58 16.23 7.53 -18.57
N LEU A 59 17.06 6.75 -19.26
CA LEU A 59 16.61 5.82 -20.29
C LEU A 59 16.14 4.53 -19.62
N LEU A 60 14.85 4.23 -19.75
CA LEU A 60 14.23 2.99 -19.31
C LEU A 60 14.01 2.10 -20.54
N ARG A 61 14.61 0.91 -20.54
CA ARG A 61 14.39 -0.12 -21.57
C ARG A 61 13.27 -1.04 -21.11
N VAL A 62 12.15 -1.01 -21.83
CA VAL A 62 10.94 -1.77 -21.52
C VAL A 62 10.74 -2.85 -22.56
N PHE A 63 10.58 -4.08 -22.11
CA PHE A 63 10.27 -5.23 -22.96
C PHE A 63 8.83 -5.64 -22.70
N THR A 64 8.01 -5.71 -23.75
CA THR A 64 6.61 -6.15 -23.62
C THR A 64 6.45 -7.56 -24.12
N LYS A 65 5.55 -8.34 -23.52
CA LYS A 65 5.15 -9.67 -24.03
C LYS A 65 3.71 -9.97 -23.70
N ILE A 66 3.01 -10.59 -24.64
CA ILE A 66 1.61 -11.00 -24.46
C ILE A 66 1.58 -12.41 -23.84
N GLY A 67 0.74 -12.60 -22.82
CA GLY A 67 0.47 -13.90 -22.21
C GLY A 67 1.47 -14.36 -21.14
N GLY A 68 2.50 -13.57 -20.83
CA GLY A 68 3.43 -13.88 -19.75
C GLY A 68 4.73 -13.06 -19.79
N HIS A 69 5.57 -13.25 -18.78
CA HIS A 69 6.89 -12.63 -18.69
C HIS A 69 7.89 -13.30 -19.66
N HIS A 70 8.96 -12.58 -20.00
CA HIS A 70 10.11 -13.18 -20.64
C HIS A 70 10.86 -14.10 -19.68
N THR A 71 11.64 -15.04 -20.22
CA THR A 71 12.47 -15.93 -19.42
C THR A 71 13.82 -15.27 -19.13
N VAL A 72 14.52 -15.73 -18.10
CA VAL A 72 15.82 -15.17 -17.73
C VAL A 72 16.84 -15.38 -18.86
N GLU A 73 16.69 -16.48 -19.57
CA GLU A 73 17.48 -16.93 -20.71
C GLU A 73 17.38 -15.94 -21.89
N ASP A 74 16.19 -15.35 -22.10
CA ASP A 74 15.96 -14.35 -23.15
C ASP A 74 16.81 -13.09 -22.94
N PHE A 75 17.18 -12.79 -21.70
CA PHE A 75 18.04 -11.66 -21.35
C PHE A 75 19.51 -12.04 -21.17
N ALA A 76 19.86 -13.33 -21.17
CA ALA A 76 21.20 -13.82 -20.83
C ALA A 76 22.28 -13.34 -21.82
N VAL A 77 21.92 -13.15 -23.09
CA VAL A 77 22.84 -12.73 -24.14
C VAL A 77 22.59 -11.27 -24.51
N ARG A 78 23.52 -10.39 -24.12
CA ARG A 78 23.53 -8.98 -24.54
C ARG A 78 23.48 -8.89 -26.07
N GLY A 79 22.51 -8.14 -26.60
CA GLY A 79 22.29 -7.98 -28.04
C GLY A 79 21.39 -9.03 -28.69
N LYS A 80 20.93 -10.04 -27.95
CA LYS A 80 19.82 -10.94 -28.37
C LYS A 80 18.56 -10.74 -27.53
N GLU A 81 18.44 -9.57 -26.89
CA GLU A 81 17.26 -9.23 -26.13
C GLU A 81 16.01 -9.24 -27.05
N PRO A 82 14.81 -9.48 -26.48
CA PRO A 82 13.58 -9.53 -27.27
C PRO A 82 13.40 -8.29 -28.14
N LYS A 83 12.94 -8.48 -29.39
CA LYS A 83 12.77 -7.39 -30.37
C LYS A 83 11.68 -6.39 -29.99
N GLU A 84 10.77 -6.76 -29.09
CA GLU A 84 9.71 -5.90 -28.55
C GLU A 84 10.24 -4.96 -27.45
N GLU A 85 11.39 -4.32 -27.73
CA GLU A 85 11.99 -3.30 -26.88
C GLU A 85 11.37 -1.94 -27.18
N VAL A 86 10.99 -1.24 -26.12
CA VAL A 86 10.50 0.12 -26.14
C VAL A 86 11.38 0.94 -25.21
N GLN A 87 11.90 2.04 -25.74
CA GLN A 87 12.76 2.95 -24.99
C GLN A 87 11.94 4.14 -24.50
N ILE A 88 11.92 4.34 -23.19
CA ILE A 88 11.15 5.39 -22.54
C ILE A 88 12.11 6.30 -21.79
N TYR A 89 12.05 7.61 -22.08
CA TYR A 89 12.71 8.62 -21.26
C TYR A 89 11.80 9.01 -20.11
N THR A 90 12.23 8.74 -18.88
CA THR A 90 11.41 8.96 -17.69
C THR A 90 12.28 9.32 -16.48
N TRP A 91 11.68 9.43 -15.29
CA TRP A 91 12.37 9.76 -14.04
C TRP A 91 12.12 8.68 -12.99
N ARG A 92 12.88 8.72 -11.89
CA ARG A 92 12.77 7.72 -10.81
C ARG A 92 11.44 7.80 -10.06
N ASP A 93 10.76 8.93 -10.08
CA ASP A 93 9.42 9.10 -9.49
C ASP A 93 8.29 8.57 -10.38
N ALA A 94 8.58 8.12 -11.61
CA ALA A 94 7.56 7.62 -12.51
C ALA A 94 6.81 6.43 -11.92
N THR A 95 5.47 6.52 -11.97
CA THR A 95 4.57 5.51 -11.42
C THR A 95 4.32 4.36 -12.38
N LEU A 96 3.96 3.18 -11.86
CA LEU A 96 3.51 2.06 -12.70
C LEU A 96 2.30 2.46 -13.57
N ARG A 97 1.48 3.39 -13.08
CA ARG A 97 0.39 3.99 -13.85
C ARG A 97 0.88 4.76 -15.08
N GLU A 98 1.87 5.64 -14.93
CA GLU A 98 2.48 6.37 -16.05
C GLU A 98 3.07 5.39 -17.07
N LEU A 99 3.81 4.38 -16.60
CA LEU A 99 4.37 3.35 -17.47
C LEU A 99 3.29 2.56 -18.21
N THR A 100 2.17 2.28 -17.56
CA THR A 100 1.02 1.60 -18.18
C THR A 100 0.43 2.42 -19.32
N GLU A 101 0.29 3.74 -19.18
CA GLU A 101 -0.23 4.60 -20.26
C GLU A 101 0.73 4.62 -21.45
N LEU A 102 2.05 4.72 -21.22
CA LEU A 102 3.05 4.66 -22.29
C LEU A 102 3.05 3.30 -23.02
N VAL A 103 2.91 2.19 -22.27
CA VAL A 103 2.83 0.84 -22.87
C VAL A 103 1.59 0.67 -23.76
N LYS A 104 0.49 1.38 -23.50
CA LYS A 104 -0.72 1.32 -24.35
C LYS A 104 -0.54 1.99 -25.71
N GLU A 105 0.32 3.01 -25.79
CA GLU A 105 0.62 3.70 -27.05
C GLU A 105 1.35 2.76 -28.01
N VAL A 106 2.29 1.98 -27.48
CA VAL A 106 3.12 1.04 -28.25
C VAL A 106 2.45 -0.32 -28.46
N SER A 107 1.68 -0.83 -27.50
CA SER A 107 1.02 -2.13 -27.58
C SER A 107 -0.51 -2.02 -27.52
N PRO A 108 -1.23 -2.26 -28.64
CA PRO A 108 -2.69 -2.22 -28.64
C PRO A 108 -3.33 -3.29 -27.74
N ALA A 109 -2.62 -4.39 -27.46
CA ALA A 109 -3.10 -5.44 -26.55
C ALA A 109 -3.35 -4.91 -25.13
N ALA A 110 -2.50 -3.99 -24.66
CA ALA A 110 -2.64 -3.34 -23.36
C ALA A 110 -3.84 -2.38 -23.25
N ARG A 111 -4.45 -1.97 -24.38
CA ARG A 111 -5.62 -1.06 -24.37
C ARG A 111 -6.94 -1.74 -24.04
N ARG A 112 -6.99 -3.07 -24.00
CA ARG A 112 -8.21 -3.80 -23.66
C ARG A 112 -8.65 -3.46 -22.24
N ARG A 113 -9.96 -3.27 -22.04
CA ARG A 113 -10.55 -2.84 -20.76
C ARG A 113 -10.19 -3.75 -19.58
N GLU A 114 -10.02 -5.04 -19.84
CA GLU A 114 -9.71 -6.07 -18.85
C GLU A 114 -8.23 -6.46 -18.82
N ALA A 115 -7.40 -5.83 -19.65
CA ALA A 115 -5.97 -6.14 -19.68
C ALA A 115 -5.31 -5.83 -18.34
N ARG A 116 -4.44 -6.74 -17.91
CA ARG A 116 -3.61 -6.63 -16.72
C ARG A 116 -2.15 -6.58 -17.14
N LEU A 117 -1.40 -5.65 -16.58
CA LEU A 117 0.02 -5.49 -16.90
C LEU A 117 0.82 -5.83 -15.65
N SER A 118 1.62 -6.88 -15.74
CA SER A 118 2.54 -7.28 -14.68
C SER A 118 3.91 -6.70 -14.99
N PHE A 119 4.51 -6.03 -14.03
CA PHE A 119 5.81 -5.38 -14.16
C PHE A 119 6.85 -6.20 -13.41
N ALA A 120 7.98 -6.43 -14.04
CA ALA A 120 9.12 -7.09 -13.42
C ALA A 120 10.43 -6.40 -13.79
N PHE A 121 11.34 -6.26 -12.84
CA PHE A 121 12.70 -5.79 -13.14
C PHE A 121 13.60 -6.96 -13.49
N VAL A 122 14.43 -6.77 -14.51
CA VAL A 122 15.47 -7.71 -14.90
C VAL A 122 16.81 -7.03 -14.69
N TYR A 123 17.65 -7.64 -13.85
CA TYR A 123 18.96 -7.10 -13.52
C TYR A 123 19.97 -8.23 -13.32
N PRO A 124 21.27 -8.01 -13.57
CA PRO A 124 22.29 -8.99 -13.29
C PRO A 124 22.52 -9.10 -11.77
N ASP A 125 22.44 -10.32 -11.24
CA ASP A 125 22.91 -10.64 -9.90
C ASP A 125 24.45 -10.49 -9.82
N ARG A 126 24.98 -10.41 -8.60
CA ARG A 126 26.43 -10.33 -8.32
C ARG A 126 27.21 -11.49 -8.94
N ARG A 127 26.54 -12.59 -9.24
CA ARG A 127 27.10 -13.80 -9.88
C ARG A 127 27.09 -13.74 -11.41
N GLY A 128 26.69 -12.61 -12.01
CA GLY A 128 26.61 -12.42 -13.46
C GLY A 128 25.42 -13.11 -14.13
N ARG A 129 24.47 -13.66 -13.36
CA ARG A 129 23.23 -14.24 -13.89
C ARG A 129 22.12 -13.21 -13.80
N ASN A 130 21.33 -13.07 -14.84
CA ASN A 130 20.15 -12.21 -14.77
C ASN A 130 19.11 -12.80 -13.80
N VAL A 131 18.38 -11.92 -13.14
CA VAL A 131 17.28 -12.28 -12.25
C VAL A 131 16.10 -11.41 -12.61
N ILE A 132 14.92 -12.02 -12.70
CA ILE A 132 13.65 -11.35 -12.91
C ILE A 132 12.96 -11.24 -11.55
N ARG A 133 12.59 -10.02 -11.16
CA ARG A 133 11.87 -9.73 -9.91
C ARG A 133 10.54 -9.05 -10.26
N ASN A 134 9.42 -9.70 -9.96
CA ASN A 134 8.10 -9.07 -10.10
C ASN A 134 7.96 -7.93 -9.07
N VAL A 135 7.51 -6.77 -9.53
CA VAL A 135 7.42 -5.54 -8.72
C VAL A 135 6.00 -5.04 -8.50
N GLY A 136 5.06 -5.42 -9.36
CA GLY A 136 3.66 -5.04 -9.20
C GLY A 136 2.81 -5.33 -10.42
N MET A 137 1.50 -5.19 -10.24
CA MET A 137 0.51 -5.39 -11.30
C MET A 137 -0.41 -4.17 -11.39
N THR A 138 -0.62 -3.68 -12.61
CA THR A 138 -1.60 -2.64 -12.91
C THR A 138 -2.71 -3.18 -13.79
N HIS A 139 -3.79 -2.40 -13.87
CA HIS A 139 -4.87 -2.63 -14.80
C HIS A 139 -4.87 -1.57 -15.89
N SER A 140 -5.25 -1.97 -17.09
CA SER A 140 -5.45 -1.03 -18.20
C SER A 140 -6.50 0.02 -17.84
N ASN A 141 -7.59 -0.40 -17.18
CA ASN A 141 -8.54 0.54 -16.60
C ASN A 141 -7.92 1.24 -15.38
N GLY A 142 -7.93 2.58 -15.37
CA GLY A 142 -7.46 3.38 -14.22
C GLY A 142 -8.39 3.39 -13.03
N ASN A 143 -9.19 2.34 -12.85
CA ASN A 143 -10.15 2.28 -11.77
C ASN A 143 -9.42 1.89 -10.49
N SER A 144 -8.92 2.89 -9.77
CA SER A 144 -8.23 2.75 -8.47
C SER A 144 -9.02 1.96 -7.42
N ARG A 145 -10.31 1.71 -7.65
CA ARG A 145 -11.16 0.83 -6.83
C ARG A 145 -10.66 -0.62 -6.74
N ARG A 146 -9.76 -1.05 -7.64
CA ARG A 146 -9.18 -2.40 -7.62
C ARG A 146 -7.94 -2.54 -6.74
N GLY A 147 -7.47 -1.48 -6.06
CA GLY A 147 -6.37 -1.59 -5.10
C GLY A 147 -5.07 -2.14 -5.70
N GLY A 148 -4.69 -1.64 -6.89
CA GLY A 148 -3.49 -2.08 -7.59
C GLY A 148 -2.22 -1.33 -7.18
N ASP A 149 -1.07 -1.78 -7.69
CA ASP A 149 0.24 -1.16 -7.48
C ASP A 149 0.45 0.14 -8.30
N ASP A 150 -0.63 0.69 -8.87
CA ASP A 150 -0.62 1.82 -9.82
C ASP A 150 0.18 3.02 -9.32
N GLY A 151 0.08 3.32 -8.02
CA GLY A 151 0.74 4.47 -7.39
C GLY A 151 2.21 4.26 -7.03
N ARG A 152 2.74 3.04 -7.18
CA ARG A 152 4.15 2.75 -6.84
C ARG A 152 5.07 3.35 -7.88
N SER A 153 6.08 4.07 -7.41
CA SER A 153 7.10 4.67 -8.28
C SER A 153 8.30 3.75 -8.49
N LEU A 154 9.06 3.95 -9.57
CA LEU A 154 10.31 3.24 -9.81
C LEU A 154 11.29 3.37 -8.63
N ALA A 155 11.33 4.53 -7.98
CA ALA A 155 12.12 4.79 -6.78
C ALA A 155 11.70 3.90 -5.60
N GLU A 156 10.39 3.78 -5.35
CA GLU A 156 9.85 2.90 -4.30
C GLU A 156 10.10 1.41 -4.58
N LEU A 157 10.19 1.05 -5.85
CA LEU A 157 10.48 -0.31 -6.30
C LEU A 157 11.98 -0.64 -6.32
N SER A 158 12.85 0.30 -5.89
CA SER A 158 14.31 0.15 -5.90
C SER A 158 14.90 -0.07 -7.29
N PHE A 159 14.33 0.59 -8.31
CA PHE A 159 14.87 0.58 -9.67
C PHE A 159 16.26 1.23 -9.72
N GLN A 160 17.20 0.59 -10.42
CA GLN A 160 18.52 1.15 -10.70
C GLN A 160 18.69 1.46 -12.18
N THR A 161 19.45 2.51 -12.47
CA THR A 161 19.77 2.87 -13.85
C THR A 161 20.61 1.77 -14.47
N GLY A 162 20.09 1.15 -15.54
CA GLY A 162 20.70 -0.01 -16.20
C GLY A 162 19.90 -1.30 -16.03
N ASP A 163 18.94 -1.34 -15.10
CA ASP A 163 17.97 -2.42 -15.00
C ASP A 163 17.00 -2.37 -16.19
N PHE A 164 16.52 -3.53 -16.62
CA PHE A 164 15.47 -3.63 -17.61
C PHE A 164 14.10 -3.78 -16.95
N LEU A 165 13.07 -3.30 -17.64
CA LEU A 165 11.69 -3.50 -17.24
C LEU A 165 11.03 -4.49 -18.19
N ASP A 166 10.55 -5.60 -17.66
CA ASP A 166 9.73 -6.57 -18.38
C ASP A 166 8.25 -6.38 -18.03
N VAL A 167 7.41 -6.29 -19.04
CA VAL A 167 5.97 -6.03 -18.91
C VAL A 167 5.18 -7.16 -19.59
N ALA A 168 4.56 -8.00 -18.77
CA ALA A 168 3.67 -9.03 -19.24
C ALA A 168 2.24 -8.51 -19.35
N ILE A 169 1.67 -8.57 -20.56
CA ILE A 169 0.30 -8.15 -20.85
C ILE A 169 -0.60 -9.38 -20.87
N PHE A 170 -1.50 -9.47 -19.90
CA PHE A 170 -2.55 -10.48 -19.84
C PHE A 170 -3.84 -9.87 -20.41
N VAL A 171 -4.38 -10.50 -21.46
CA VAL A 171 -5.56 -10.04 -22.21
C VAL A 171 -6.71 -11.02 -22.17
#